data_AF-A0A8T5W705-F1
#
_entry.id   AF-A0A8T5W705-F1
#
_cell.length_a   1.000
_cell.length_b   1.000
_cell.length_c   1.000
_cell.angle_alpha   90.00
_cell.angle_beta   90.00
_cell.angle_gamma   90.00
#
_symmetry.space_group_name_H-M   'P 1'
#
loop_
_entity.id
_entity.type
_entity.pdbx_description
1 polymer ?
#
loop_
_entity_poly.entity_id
_entity_poly.type
_entity_poly.pdbx_seq_one_letter_code
_entity_poly.pdbx_strand_id
1 'polypeptide(L)'
;FRLKYGLWFFLFLIPLLSSIPSILEAMSCRVPVITSNCGAMAEIAGEAALLVDPYNVEEIAEAMHRILTDETLRAALIKKGFNRASQFSWEKTARETLEVYKKVCERASSG
;
A
#
# COMPACT_ATOMS: atom_id res chain seq x y z
N PHE A 1 24.71 -4.65 -20.24
CA PHE A 1 24.90 -4.70 -18.78
C PHE A 1 23.54 -4.52 -18.13
N ARG A 2 23.05 -5.55 -17.45
CA ARG A 2 21.65 -5.77 -17.09
C ARG A 2 21.32 -4.95 -15.83
N LEU A 3 20.55 -3.87 -15.97
CA LEU A 3 20.00 -3.05 -14.88
C LEU A 3 19.00 -3.88 -14.07
N LYS A 4 19.52 -4.76 -13.20
CA LYS A 4 18.73 -5.39 -12.15
C LYS A 4 18.61 -4.35 -11.02
N TYR A 5 17.40 -3.94 -10.67
CA TYR A 5 17.04 -3.25 -9.41
C TYR A 5 17.13 -1.71 -9.32
N GLY A 6 17.62 -0.96 -10.31
CA GLY A 6 17.88 0.48 -10.11
C GLY A 6 16.75 1.47 -10.43
N LEU A 7 15.92 1.21 -11.45
CA LEU A 7 15.07 2.26 -12.03
C LEU A 7 13.59 2.20 -11.57
N TRP A 8 13.10 1.02 -11.18
CA TRP A 8 11.74 0.85 -10.66
C TRP A 8 11.60 1.28 -9.19
N PHE A 9 12.73 1.46 -8.49
CA PHE A 9 12.77 1.82 -7.07
C PHE A 9 12.48 3.31 -6.82
N PHE A 10 12.51 4.14 -7.87
CA PHE A 10 12.54 5.60 -7.74
C PHE A 10 11.24 6.33 -8.11
N LEU A 11 10.15 5.63 -8.38
CA LEU A 11 8.93 6.26 -8.88
C LEU A 11 7.79 6.28 -7.85
N PHE A 12 7.97 6.98 -6.72
CA PHE A 12 6.82 7.39 -5.87
C PHE A 12 6.98 8.78 -5.23
N LEU A 13 7.99 9.55 -5.65
CA LEU A 13 8.20 10.91 -5.15
C LEU A 13 7.74 11.93 -6.21
N ILE A 14 6.43 12.04 -6.43
CA ILE A 14 5.84 13.16 -7.17
C ILE A 14 4.58 13.62 -6.45
N PRO A 15 4.57 14.82 -5.83
CA PRO A 15 3.33 15.54 -5.60
C PRO A 15 2.93 16.16 -6.95
N LEU A 16 1.63 16.09 -7.27
CA LEU A 16 0.92 16.73 -8.39
C LEU A 16 0.63 15.81 -9.60
N LEU A 17 -0.68 15.65 -9.83
CA LEU A 17 -1.39 15.02 -10.94
C LEU A 17 -1.52 13.48 -10.96
N SER A 18 -2.73 13.06 -10.59
CA SER A 18 -3.53 11.99 -11.20
C SER A 18 -2.89 10.62 -11.46
N SER A 19 -3.47 9.61 -10.78
CA SER A 19 -3.21 8.15 -10.78
C SER A 19 -2.38 7.81 -9.53
N ILE A 20 -2.90 7.23 -8.44
CA ILE A 20 -3.53 5.92 -8.30
C ILE A 20 -2.92 4.88 -9.26
N PRO A 21 -1.62 4.60 -9.15
CA PRO A 21 -1.24 3.24 -8.84
C PRO A 21 -1.05 3.25 -7.33
N SER A 22 -2.14 2.90 -6.65
CA SER A 22 -2.27 3.01 -5.20
C SER A 22 -1.12 2.28 -4.50
N ILE A 23 -0.82 2.67 -3.25
CA ILE A 23 0.10 1.95 -2.33
C ILE A 23 -0.03 0.41 -2.45
N LEU A 24 -1.25 -0.08 -2.70
CA LEU A 24 -1.60 -1.47 -2.88
C LEU A 24 -1.01 -2.11 -4.15
N GLU A 25 -0.86 -1.38 -5.26
CA GLU A 25 -0.24 -1.88 -6.48
C GLU A 25 1.27 -2.08 -6.29
N ALA A 26 1.95 -1.10 -5.68
CA ALA A 26 3.35 -1.24 -5.32
C ALA A 26 3.57 -2.43 -4.37
N MET A 27 2.72 -2.56 -3.36
CA MET A 27 2.71 -3.69 -2.44
C MET A 27 2.47 -5.05 -3.15
N SER A 28 1.53 -5.11 -4.09
CA SER A 28 1.23 -6.31 -4.88
C SER A 28 2.41 -6.70 -5.78
N CYS A 29 3.14 -5.71 -6.30
CA CYS A 29 4.35 -5.90 -7.09
C CYS A 29 5.59 -6.22 -6.24
N ARG A 30 5.44 -6.43 -4.93
CA ARG A 30 6.55 -6.71 -4.00
C ARG A 30 7.59 -5.57 -3.95
N VAL A 31 7.11 -4.33 -4.08
CA VAL A 31 7.93 -3.13 -3.93
C VAL A 31 7.72 -2.58 -2.51
N PRO A 32 8.78 -2.34 -1.74
CA PRO A 32 8.66 -1.70 -0.42
C PRO A 32 8.21 -0.24 -0.60
N VAL A 33 7.27 0.20 0.23
CA VAL A 33 6.64 1.53 0.10
C VAL A 33 7.11 2.45 1.23
N ILE A 34 7.38 3.71 0.87
CA ILE A 34 7.48 4.85 1.79
C ILE A 34 6.29 5.75 1.47
N THR A 35 5.54 6.17 2.49
CA THR A 35 4.38 7.06 2.30
C THR A 35 4.23 8.03 3.46
N SER A 36 3.36 9.02 3.30
CA SER A 36 3.10 9.99 4.36
C SER A 36 2.39 9.36 5.55
N ASN A 37 2.73 9.83 6.75
CA ASN A 37 2.07 9.46 7.99
C ASN A 37 0.68 10.10 8.18
N CYS A 38 0.14 10.79 7.17
CA CYS A 38 -1.08 11.59 7.28
C CYS A 38 -2.27 11.01 6.48
N GLY A 39 -3.47 11.09 7.08
CA GLY A 39 -4.74 10.76 6.43
C GLY A 39 -4.87 9.30 5.99
N ALA A 40 -5.57 9.08 4.88
CA ALA A 40 -5.88 7.74 4.35
C ALA A 40 -4.64 6.91 3.97
N MET A 41 -3.48 7.55 3.80
CA MET A 41 -2.25 6.91 3.37
C MET A 41 -1.67 6.04 4.50
N ALA A 42 -1.69 6.54 5.73
CA ALA A 42 -1.30 5.77 6.92
C ALA A 42 -2.25 4.58 7.16
N GLU A 43 -3.55 4.77 6.91
CA GLU A 43 -4.57 3.72 7.08
C GLU A 43 -4.41 2.57 6.06
N ILE A 44 -4.24 2.91 4.78
CA ILE A 44 -4.05 1.93 3.71
C ILE A 44 -2.71 1.19 3.93
N ALA A 45 -1.65 1.93 4.23
CA ALA A 45 -0.32 1.37 4.43
C ALA A 45 -0.20 0.50 5.69
N GLY A 46 -0.82 0.88 6.80
CA GLY A 46 -0.66 0.20 8.09
C GLY A 46 0.83 0.00 8.45
N GLU A 47 1.18 -1.20 8.94
CA GLU A 47 2.58 -1.56 9.22
C GLU A 47 3.37 -2.05 8.01
N ALA A 48 2.80 -1.94 6.81
CA ALA A 48 3.38 -2.51 5.59
C ALA A 48 4.20 -1.50 4.76
N ALA A 49 4.33 -0.26 5.24
CA ALA A 49 5.17 0.79 4.65
C ALA A 49 5.97 1.50 5.75
N LEU A 50 7.02 2.22 5.36
CA LEU A 50 7.60 3.24 6.22
C LEU A 50 6.76 4.51 6.10
N LEU A 51 6.26 4.99 7.23
CA LEU A 51 5.52 6.24 7.32
C LEU A 51 6.51 7.36 7.67
N VAL A 52 6.48 8.44 6.90
CA VAL A 52 7.34 9.63 7.09
C VAL A 52 6.52 10.90 7.07
N ASP A 53 6.99 11.98 7.69
CA ASP A 53 6.42 13.31 7.46
C ASP A 53 6.77 13.78 6.04
N PRO A 54 5.77 14.06 5.17
CA PRO A 54 6.03 14.49 3.81
C PRO A 54 6.75 15.84 3.70
N TYR A 55 6.81 16.63 4.78
CA TYR A 55 7.51 17.92 4.82
C TYR A 55 8.91 17.81 5.44
N ASN A 56 9.31 16.63 5.91
CA ASN A 56 10.62 16.37 6.50
C ASN A 56 11.52 15.62 5.51
N VAL A 57 12.43 16.35 4.87
CA VAL A 57 13.31 15.80 3.83
C VAL A 57 14.29 14.78 4.41
N GLU A 58 14.78 15.03 5.63
CA GLU A 58 15.72 14.15 6.33
C GLU A 58 15.08 12.79 6.64
N GLU A 59 13.82 12.78 7.08
CA GLU A 59 13.08 11.54 7.37
C GLU A 59 12.85 10.71 6.11
N ILE A 60 12.53 11.36 4.99
CA ILE A 60 12.39 10.71 3.68
C ILE A 60 13.72 10.09 3.25
N ALA A 61 14.82 10.85 3.34
CA ALA A 61 16.15 10.37 2.95
C ALA A 61 16.60 9.18 3.80
N GLU A 62 16.37 9.23 5.12
CA GLU A 62 16.68 8.14 6.03
C GLU A 62 15.83 6.89 5.73
N ALA A 63 14.53 7.06 5.46
CA ALA A 63 13.67 5.95 5.06
C ALA A 63 14.16 5.30 3.76
N MET A 64 14.55 6.08 2.75
CA MET A 64 15.14 5.57 1.52
C MET A 64 16.45 4.82 1.79
N HIS A 65 17.32 5.38 2.62
CA HIS A 65 18.58 4.77 3.00
C HIS A 65 18.36 3.41 3.65
N ARG A 66 17.46 3.33 4.64
CA ARG A 66 17.14 2.10 5.37
C ARG A 66 16.61 1.00 4.47
N ILE A 67 15.73 1.29 3.51
CA ILE A 67 15.23 0.24 2.58
C ILE A 67 16.36 -0.25 1.65
N LEU A 68 17.30 0.61 1.29
CA LEU A 68 18.45 0.24 0.45
C LEU A 68 19.48 -0.61 1.20
N THR A 69 19.76 -0.28 2.47
CA THR A 69 20.85 -0.89 3.25
C THR A 69 20.40 -2.04 4.16
N ASP A 70 19.17 -2.02 4.68
CA ASP A 70 18.63 -3.07 5.54
C ASP A 70 17.78 -4.06 4.73
N GLU A 71 18.40 -5.17 4.33
CA GLU A 71 17.73 -6.22 3.58
C GLU A 71 16.61 -6.92 4.37
N THR A 72 16.77 -7.01 5.69
CA THR A 72 15.79 -7.66 6.57
C THR A 72 14.53 -6.82 6.66
N LEU A 73 14.68 -5.52 6.87
CA LEU A 73 13.58 -4.56 6.84
C LEU A 73 12.88 -4.57 5.48
N ARG A 74 13.64 -4.53 4.39
CA ARG A 74 13.09 -4.57 3.03
C ARG A 74 12.26 -5.84 2.81
N ALA A 75 12.78 -7.01 3.16
CA ALA A 75 12.05 -8.27 3.02
C ALA A 75 10.78 -8.31 3.89
N ALA A 76 10.84 -7.77 5.11
CA ALA A 76 9.69 -7.67 6.00
C ALA A 76 8.60 -6.77 5.41
N LEU A 77 8.97 -5.58 4.91
CA LEU A 77 8.05 -4.64 4.27
C LEU A 77 7.39 -5.25 3.03
N ILE A 78 8.15 -5.94 2.19
CA ILE A 78 7.61 -6.63 1.01
C ILE A 78 6.57 -7.68 1.41
N LYS A 79 6.88 -8.50 2.43
CA LYS A 79 5.96 -9.55 2.90
C LYS A 79 4.69 -8.95 3.50
N LYS A 80 4.84 -7.94 4.36
CA LYS A 80 3.70 -7.23 4.96
C LYS A 80 2.86 -6.54 3.90
N GLY A 81 3.50 -5.87 2.94
CA GLY A 81 2.86 -5.20 1.80
C GLY A 81 2.02 -6.14 0.99
N PHE A 82 2.61 -7.25 0.53
CA PHE A 82 1.90 -8.24 -0.26
C PHE A 82 0.66 -8.80 0.47
N ASN A 83 0.79 -9.09 1.76
CA ASN A 83 -0.33 -9.55 2.60
C ASN A 83 -1.38 -8.47 2.86
N ARG A 84 -0.98 -7.20 2.94
CA ARG A 84 -1.89 -6.07 3.13
C ARG A 84 -2.69 -5.83 1.86
N ALA A 85 -2.03 -5.84 0.70
CA ALA A 85 -2.67 -5.60 -0.59
C ALA A 85 -3.79 -6.60 -0.91
N SER A 86 -3.62 -7.88 -0.53
CA SER A 86 -4.65 -8.90 -0.74
C SER A 86 -5.94 -8.65 0.07
N GLN A 87 -5.88 -7.86 1.13
CA GLN A 87 -7.06 -7.51 1.96
C GLN A 87 -7.96 -6.48 1.29
N PHE A 88 -7.45 -5.72 0.33
CA PHE A 88 -8.17 -4.66 -0.38
C PHE A 88 -8.66 -5.12 -1.76
N SER A 89 -8.84 -6.43 -1.95
CA SER A 89 -9.32 -6.95 -3.24
C SER A 89 -10.77 -6.52 -3.50
N TRP A 90 -11.04 -6.07 -4.73
CA TRP A 90 -12.38 -5.76 -5.20
C TRP A 90 -13.34 -6.95 -5.05
N GLU A 91 -12.82 -8.17 -5.20
CA GLU A 91 -13.59 -9.41 -5.02
C GLU A 91 -14.12 -9.54 -3.58
N LYS A 92 -13.30 -9.22 -2.57
CA LYS A 92 -13.74 -9.22 -1.17
C LYS A 92 -14.80 -8.16 -0.93
N THR A 93 -14.57 -6.94 -1.42
CA THR A 93 -15.54 -5.83 -1.30
C THR A 93 -16.89 -6.17 -1.95
N ALA A 94 -16.88 -6.76 -3.14
CA ALA A 94 -18.09 -7.17 -3.85
C ALA A 94 -18.84 -8.28 -3.09
N ARG A 95 -18.12 -9.25 -2.52
CA ARG A 95 -18.70 -10.35 -1.73
C ARG A 95 -19.39 -9.84 -0.47
N GLU A 96 -18.71 -8.99 0.30
CA GLU A 96 -19.25 -8.39 1.53
C GLU A 96 -20.46 -7.50 1.22
N THR A 97 -20.40 -6.72 0.14
CA THR A 97 -21.52 -5.89 -0.33
C THR A 97 -22.72 -6.76 -0.73
N LEU A 98 -22.50 -7.85 -1.45
CA LEU A 98 -23.56 -8.79 -1.84
C LEU A 98 -24.22 -9.45 -0.63
N GLU A 99 -23.45 -9.80 0.41
CA GLU A 99 -24.02 -10.36 1.65
C GLU A 99 -24.95 -9.38 2.36
N VAL A 100 -24.62 -8.08 2.38
CA VAL A 100 -25.51 -7.05 2.94
C VAL A 100 -26.79 -6.97 2.13
N TYR A 101 -26.71 -6.94 0.79
CA TYR A 101 -27.89 -6.94 -0.07
C TYR A 101 -28.80 -8.16 0.16
N LYS A 102 -28.21 -9.36 0.27
CA LYS A 102 -28.97 -10.58 0.58
C LYS A 102 -29.71 -10.48 1.91
N LYS A 103 -29.04 -10.03 2.98
CA LYS A 103 -29.65 -9.85 4.30
C LYS A 103 -30.84 -8.87 4.29
N VAL A 104 -30.75 -7.81 3.49
CA VAL A 104 -31.84 -6.84 3.35
C VAL A 104 -33.02 -7.44 2.58
N CYS A 105 -32.76 -8.16 1.48
CA CYS A 105 -33.81 -8.84 0.71
C CYS A 105 -34.52 -9.94 1.50
N GLU A 106 -33.79 -10.72 2.31
CA GLU A 106 -34.38 -11.76 3.17
C GLU A 106 -35.29 -11.16 4.24
N ARG A 107 -34.91 -10.04 4.85
CA ARG A 107 -35.75 -9.30 5.80
C ARG A 107 -37.01 -8.73 5.16
N ALA A 108 -36.91 -8.23 3.93
CA ALA A 108 -38.05 -7.71 3.18
C ALA A 108 -39.03 -8.79 2.70
N SER A 109 -38.58 -10.05 2.63
CA SER A 109 -39.41 -11.20 2.22
C SER A 109 -40.07 -11.91 3.42
N SER A 110 -39.66 -11.58 4.64
CA SER A 110 -40.07 -12.24 5.90
C SER A 110 -41.01 -11.37 6.76
N GLY A 111 -41.46 -10.22 6.25
CA GLY A 111 -42.46 -9.34 6.88
C GLY A 111 -43.55 -9.00 5.87
#